data_AF-W0RR98-F1
#
_entry.id   AF-W0RR98-F1
#
_cell.length_a   1.000
_cell.length_b   1.000
_cell.length_c   1.000
_cell.angle_alpha   90.00
_cell.angle_beta   90.00
_cell.angle_gamma   90.00
#
_symmetry.space_group_name_H-M   'P 1'
#
loop_
_entity.id
_entity.type
_entity.pdbx_description
1 polymer ?
#
loop_
_entity_poly.entity_id
_entity_poly.type
_entity_poly.pdbx_seq_one_letter_code
_entity_poly.pdbx_strand_id
1 'polypeptide(L)'
;MGDHADYRYSITIQSDDPALVNCLRSLSQFSQKTGNNRICWGGTKDKDWERDGHRVTFRFSKPAYREGFLAEINRLLPNNLWRESARSDADPARPQA
;
A
#
# COMPACT_ATOMS: atom_id res chain seq x y z
N MET A 1 3.02 -20.31 4.22
CA MET A 1 2.63 -19.62 2.98
C MET A 1 1.42 -18.79 3.30
N GLY A 2 1.50 -17.45 3.24
CA GLY A 2 0.32 -16.60 3.38
C GLY A 2 -0.39 -16.55 2.04
N ASP A 3 -1.70 -16.81 2.03
CA ASP A 3 -2.48 -16.74 0.81
C ASP A 3 -2.66 -15.27 0.40
N HIS A 4 -2.66 -14.96 -0.89
CA HIS A 4 -2.96 -13.61 -1.38
C HIS A 4 -4.35 -13.15 -0.88
N ALA A 5 -5.27 -14.09 -0.67
CA ALA A 5 -6.59 -13.83 -0.11
C ALA A 5 -6.56 -13.24 1.32
N ASP A 6 -5.52 -13.55 2.11
CA ASP A 6 -5.37 -13.00 3.47
C ASP A 6 -5.08 -11.49 3.44
N TYR A 7 -4.51 -11.00 2.32
CA TYR A 7 -4.14 -9.60 2.12
C TYR A 7 -5.31 -8.80 1.54
N ARG A 8 -6.40 -8.70 2.32
CA ARG A 8 -7.65 -8.04 1.90
C ARG A 8 -7.88 -6.65 2.47
N TYR A 9 -7.10 -6.27 3.49
CA TYR A 9 -7.19 -4.96 4.10
C TYR A 9 -6.36 -4.00 3.27
N SER A 10 -7.00 -3.13 2.51
CA SER A 10 -6.35 -2.25 1.55
C SER A 10 -6.54 -0.78 1.86
N ILE A 11 -5.61 0.01 1.33
CA ILE A 11 -5.65 1.46 1.28
C ILE A 11 -5.07 1.95 -0.04
N THR A 12 -5.75 2.88 -0.67
CA THR A 12 -5.31 3.50 -1.93
C THR A 12 -4.88 4.93 -1.66
N ILE A 13 -3.60 5.20 -1.92
CA ILE A 13 -2.98 6.52 -1.77
C ILE A 13 -2.79 7.14 -3.15
N GLN A 14 -3.18 8.40 -3.29
CA GLN A 14 -2.86 9.23 -4.45
C GLN A 14 -1.62 10.07 -4.14
N SER A 15 -0.66 10.10 -5.07
CA SER A 15 0.55 10.92 -4.99
C SER A 15 1.09 11.15 -6.39
N ASP A 16 1.32 12.41 -6.75
CA ASP A 16 1.95 12.80 -8.03
C ASP A 16 3.49 12.68 -7.99
N ASP A 17 4.06 12.30 -6.85
CA ASP A 17 5.51 12.11 -6.65
C ASP A 17 5.90 10.62 -6.66
N PRO A 18 6.67 10.15 -7.68
CA PRO A 18 7.20 8.78 -7.74
C PRO A 18 8.18 8.43 -6.61
N ALA A 19 8.95 9.41 -6.12
CA ALA A 19 9.87 9.18 -5.01
C ALA A 19 9.08 8.88 -3.74
N LEU A 20 7.98 9.60 -3.51
CA LEU A 20 7.07 9.32 -2.42
C LEU A 20 6.46 7.92 -2.54
N VAL A 21 6.07 7.49 -3.76
CA VAL A 21 5.58 6.11 -3.98
C VAL A 21 6.60 5.07 -3.54
N ASN A 22 7.90 5.28 -3.79
CA ASN A 22 8.96 4.38 -3.31
C ASN A 22 9.08 4.36 -1.78
N CYS A 23 8.95 5.51 -1.11
CA CYS A 23 8.86 5.58 0.35
C CYS A 23 7.65 4.79 0.87
N LEU A 24 6.47 4.95 0.25
CA LEU A 24 5.26 4.21 0.62
C LEU A 24 5.44 2.70 0.46
N ARG A 25 6.10 2.23 -0.61
CA ARG A 25 6.44 0.82 -0.79
C ARG A 25 7.24 0.30 0.42
N SER A 26 8.30 1.00 0.83
CA SER A 26 9.12 0.64 1.99
C SER A 26 8.35 0.67 3.32
N LEU A 27 7.52 1.70 3.54
CA LEU A 27 6.70 1.81 4.75
C LEU A 27 5.63 0.71 4.85
N SER A 28 5.06 0.30 3.72
CA SER A 28 4.10 -0.82 3.69
C SER A 28 4.75 -2.13 4.14
N GLN A 29 5.99 -2.39 3.69
CA GLN A 29 6.77 -3.55 4.09
C GLN A 29 7.15 -3.50 5.57
N PHE A 30 7.53 -2.33 6.08
CA PHE A 30 7.83 -2.14 7.50
C PHE A 30 6.60 -2.40 8.39
N SER A 31 5.42 -2.00 7.92
CA SER A 31 4.16 -2.08 8.67
C SER A 31 3.59 -3.50 8.69
N GLN A 32 3.79 -4.26 7.62
CA GLN A 32 3.47 -5.68 7.57
C GLN A 32 4.47 -6.48 8.43
N LYS A 33 4.09 -6.73 9.69
CA LYS A 33 4.99 -7.37 10.66
C LYS A 33 5.21 -8.87 10.44
N THR A 34 4.29 -9.55 9.76
CA THR A 34 4.37 -11.00 9.50
C THR A 34 3.88 -11.35 8.10
N GLY A 35 4.20 -12.54 7.60
CA GLY A 35 3.79 -12.99 6.28
C GLY A 35 4.73 -12.53 5.15
N ASN A 36 4.23 -12.52 3.92
CA ASN A 36 4.99 -12.10 2.75
C ASN A 36 4.85 -10.60 2.46
N ASN A 37 5.90 -9.83 2.75
CA ASN A 37 5.89 -8.38 2.59
C ASN A 37 5.91 -7.92 1.12
N ARG A 38 6.15 -8.83 0.17
CA ARG A 38 6.09 -8.51 -1.27
C ARG A 38 4.66 -8.34 -1.78
N ILE A 39 3.66 -8.90 -1.08
CA ILE A 39 2.25 -8.80 -1.47
C ILE A 39 1.73 -7.37 -1.23
N CYS A 40 2.28 -6.66 -0.24
CA CYS A 40 1.75 -5.38 0.21
C CYS A 40 1.74 -4.28 -0.85
N TRP A 41 2.66 -4.34 -1.81
CA TRP A 41 2.86 -3.30 -2.82
C TRP A 41 2.75 -3.84 -4.25
N GLY A 42 2.15 -5.02 -4.43
CA GLY A 42 1.90 -5.58 -5.76
C GLY A 42 1.03 -4.63 -6.61
N GLY A 43 1.42 -4.40 -7.86
CA GLY A 43 0.71 -3.50 -8.77
C GLY A 43 0.96 -2.01 -8.50
N THR A 44 2.07 -1.67 -7.84
CA THR A 44 2.46 -0.27 -7.60
C THR A 44 3.66 0.17 -8.43
N LYS A 45 4.12 -0.62 -9.43
CA LYS A 45 5.28 -0.26 -10.28
C LYS A 45 4.97 1.00 -11.08
N ASP A 46 6.00 1.66 -11.62
CA ASP A 46 5.84 2.97 -12.26
C ASP A 46 4.81 2.93 -13.41
N LYS A 47 4.82 1.86 -14.23
CA LYS A 47 3.80 1.62 -15.25
C LYS A 47 2.37 1.49 -14.70
N ASP A 48 2.23 0.91 -13.51
CA ASP A 48 0.92 0.69 -12.87
C ASP A 48 0.43 2.02 -12.26
N TRP A 49 1.34 2.76 -11.63
CA TRP A 49 1.08 4.09 -11.07
C TRP A 49 0.61 5.09 -12.14
N GLU A 50 1.29 5.12 -13.29
CA GLU A 50 0.88 5.92 -14.46
C GLU A 50 -0.50 5.47 -14.98
N ARG A 51 -0.69 4.17 -15.21
CA ARG A 51 -1.96 3.60 -15.68
C ARG A 51 -3.13 3.96 -14.76
N ASP A 52 -2.91 3.92 -13.45
CA ASP A 52 -3.98 4.06 -12.44
C ASP A 52 -4.25 5.53 -12.05
N GLY A 53 -3.62 6.49 -12.76
CA GLY A 53 -3.79 7.92 -12.54
C GLY A 53 -3.18 8.35 -11.20
N HIS A 54 -1.93 7.96 -10.98
CA HIS A 54 -1.13 8.29 -9.81
C HIS A 54 -1.66 7.75 -8.48
N ARG A 55 -2.43 6.66 -8.53
CA ARG A 55 -3.01 5.98 -7.37
C ARG A 55 -2.34 4.63 -7.17
N VAL A 56 -1.93 4.34 -5.95
CA VAL A 56 -1.31 3.07 -5.55
C VAL A 56 -2.08 2.44 -4.41
N THR A 57 -2.39 1.15 -4.54
CA THR A 57 -3.12 0.40 -3.52
C THR A 57 -2.18 -0.53 -2.76
N PHE A 58 -2.07 -0.31 -1.46
CA PHE A 58 -1.33 -1.18 -0.55
C PHE A 58 -2.29 -2.13 0.16
N ARG A 59 -1.85 -3.38 0.35
CA ARG A 59 -2.67 -4.45 0.93
C ARG A 59 -1.98 -5.10 2.13
N PHE A 60 -2.75 -5.45 3.14
CA PHE A 60 -2.24 -5.92 4.43
C PHE A 60 -3.02 -7.16 4.87
N SER A 61 -2.34 -8.02 5.64
CA SER A 61 -2.95 -9.24 6.19
C SER A 61 -3.85 -8.98 7.40
N LYS A 62 -3.67 -7.83 8.06
CA LYS A 62 -4.43 -7.41 9.24
C LYS A 62 -4.79 -5.94 9.14
N PRO A 63 -5.96 -5.52 9.66
CA PRO A 63 -6.34 -4.11 9.66
C PRO A 63 -5.34 -3.27 10.48
N ALA A 64 -4.82 -3.82 11.59
CA ALA A 64 -3.80 -3.15 12.40
C ALA A 64 -2.52 -2.81 11.64
N TYR A 65 -2.14 -3.59 10.60
CA TYR A 65 -0.97 -3.26 9.78
C TYR A 65 -1.26 -2.13 8.79
N ARG A 66 -2.49 -2.01 8.28
CA ARG A 66 -2.93 -0.84 7.51
C ARG A 66 -2.92 0.43 8.37
N GLU A 67 -3.47 0.35 9.58
CA GLU A 67 -3.46 1.52 10.49
C GLU A 67 -2.02 1.89 10.91
N GLY A 68 -1.16 0.91 11.16
CA GLY A 68 0.27 1.15 11.42
C GLY A 68 0.97 1.83 10.24
N PHE A 69 0.67 1.42 9.01
CA PHE A 69 1.18 2.07 7.80
C PHE A 69 0.75 3.53 7.71
N LEU A 70 -0.53 3.82 7.94
CA LEU A 70 -1.04 5.19 7.98
C LEU A 70 -0.38 6.03 9.07
N ALA A 71 -0.18 5.46 10.26
CA ALA A 71 0.49 6.16 11.35
C ALA A 71 1.93 6.55 10.96
N GLU A 72 2.68 5.62 10.34
CA GLU A 72 4.05 5.90 9.88
C GLU A 72 4.09 6.93 8.74
N ILE A 73 3.15 6.87 7.79
CA ILE A 73 3.05 7.88 6.73
C ILE A 73 2.83 9.27 7.35
N ASN A 74 1.84 9.42 8.24
CA ASN A 74 1.54 10.70 8.88
C ASN A 74 2.71 11.21 9.75
N ARG A 75 3.51 10.29 10.32
CA ARG A 75 4.66 10.64 11.16
C ARG A 75 5.87 11.10 10.35
N LEU A 76 6.09 10.52 9.17
CA LEU A 76 7.35 10.67 8.41
C LEU A 76 7.21 11.54 7.17
N LEU A 77 6.05 11.54 6.52
CA LEU A 77 5.86 12.15 5.21
C LEU A 77 5.01 13.41 5.31
N PRO A 78 5.34 14.48 4.56
CA PRO A 78 4.52 15.69 4.51
C PRO A 78 3.10 15.40 4.00
N ASN A 79 2.09 15.86 4.74
CA ASN A 79 0.67 15.59 4.44
C ASN A 79 0.17 16.19 3.12
N ASN A 80 0.88 17.15 2.54
CA ASN A 80 0.50 17.79 1.29
C ASN A 80 0.98 17.02 0.05
N LEU A 81 1.80 15.98 0.20
CA LEU A 81 2.35 15.22 -0.91
C LEU A 81 1.55 13.95 -1.23
N TRP A 82 0.57 13.60 -0.40
CA TRP A 82 -0.22 12.39 -0.59
C TRP A 82 -1.63 12.57 -0.04
N ARG A 83 -2.56 11.73 -0.50
CA ARG A 83 -3.93 11.69 0.02
C ARG A 83 -4.48 10.27 0.03
N GLU A 84 -5.20 9.91 1.08
CA GLU A 84 -6.04 8.69 1.07
C GLU A 84 -7.23 8.90 0.12
N SER A 85 -7.32 8.06 -0.91
CA SER A 85 -8.37 8.11 -1.93
C SER A 85 -9.42 7.01 -1.76
N ALA A 86 -9.04 5.86 -1.18
CA ALA A 86 -9.94 4.77 -0.88
C ALA A 86 -9.37 3.85 0.22
N ARG A 87 -10.24 3.08 0.86
CA ARG A 87 -9.93 2.06 1.87
C ARG A 87 -10.94 0.91 1.77
N SER A 88 -10.49 -0.32 1.99
CA SER A 88 -11.36 -1.51 2.00
C SER A 88 -10.85 -2.58 2.96
N ASP A 89 -11.77 -3.40 3.48
CA ASP A 89 -11.47 -4.60 4.27
C ASP A 89 -11.73 -5.90 3.46
N ALA A 90 -12.19 -5.76 2.22
CA ALA A 90 -12.63 -6.85 1.35
C ALA A 90 -12.04 -6.74 -0.07
N ASP A 91 -10.80 -6.26 -0.19
CA ASP A 91 -10.07 -6.09 -1.46
C ASP A 91 -8.85 -7.05 -1.48
N PRO A 92 -9.07 -8.35 -1.71
CA PRO A 92 -8.00 -9.35 -1.68
C PRO A 92 -6.95 -9.06 -2.74
N ALA A 93 -5.68 -9.25 -2.37
CA ALA A 93 -4.59 -9.17 -3.32
C ALA A 93 -4.77 -10.22 -4.43
N ARG A 94 -4.38 -9.85 -5.64
CA ARG A 94 -4.32 -10.79 -6.78
C ARG A 94 -2.85 -11.05 -7.11
N PRO A 95 -2.48 -12.28 -7.49
CA PRO A 95 -1.15 -12.55 -8.04
C PRO A 95 -0.87 -11.59 -9.21
N GLN A 96 0.29 -10.95 -9.18
CA GLN A 96 0.76 -10.09 -10.25
C GLN A 96 1.80 -10.86 -11.07
N ALA A 97 1.63 -10.87 -12.40
CA ALA A 97 2.55 -11.49 -13.34
C ALA A 97 3.85 -10.68 -13.49
#